data_AF-A0A5E3X7I3-F1
#
_entry.id   AF-A0A5E3X7I3-F1
#
_cell.length_a   1.000
_cell.length_b   1.000
_cell.length_c   1.000
_cell.angle_alpha   90.00
_cell.angle_beta   90.00
_cell.angle_gamma   90.00
#
_symmetry.space_group_name_H-M   'P 1'
#
loop_
_entity.id
_entity.type
_entity.pdbx_description
1 polymer ?
#
loop_
_entity_poly.entity_id
_entity_poly.type
_entity_poly.pdbx_seq_one_letter_code
_entity_poly.pdbx_strand_id
1 'polypeptide(L)'
;MVQVSERPPPYSVENPSFPPPIQGDFGHRAWAFQRAFEGARELVRYSVLNTFRIWQADWSFKGQQIPREHIQQAYMSAPEDLRMAVEWQLRWDTAAWMTTDFGRRCHEHFRKEDSGMEQQILTMDEFLNEYDTAEPATQQAILLTFPSWMETNHGIQWPVPDRSNVGQAYEAATLPLKGAVCFILEICFEFMPLDSAREIDRVKTRYRQMITSHQVEAREWDAKGQALGLW
;
A
#
# COMPACT_ATOMS: atom_id res chain seq x y z
N MET A 1 0.79 44.92 -11.75
CA MET A 1 1.88 44.32 -10.95
C MET A 1 1.21 43.53 -9.83
N VAL A 2 1.28 42.21 -9.89
CA VAL A 2 0.67 41.33 -8.89
C VAL A 2 1.62 41.27 -7.70
N GLN A 3 1.14 41.72 -6.54
CA GLN A 3 1.85 41.60 -5.27
C GLN A 3 1.98 40.11 -4.95
N VAL A 4 3.21 39.61 -5.02
CA VAL A 4 3.56 38.26 -4.57
C VAL A 4 3.41 38.24 -3.06
N SER A 5 2.51 37.41 -2.55
CA SER A 5 2.36 37.16 -1.12
C SER A 5 3.63 36.48 -0.60
N GLU A 6 4.50 37.23 0.07
CA GLU A 6 5.73 36.73 0.74
C GLU A 6 5.44 35.97 2.05
N ARG A 7 4.25 35.39 2.21
CA ARG A 7 3.88 34.67 3.45
C ARG A 7 3.86 33.17 3.20
N PRO A 8 4.73 32.39 3.87
CA PRO A 8 4.64 30.95 3.82
C PRO A 8 3.39 30.49 4.62
N PRO A 9 2.69 29.43 4.19
CA PRO A 9 1.37 29.08 4.70
C PRO A 9 1.41 28.04 5.85
N PRO A 10 0.29 27.61 6.49
CA PRO A 10 0.25 27.40 7.96
C PRO A 10 1.08 26.25 8.53
N TYR A 11 1.51 25.24 7.76
CA TYR A 11 2.50 24.25 8.22
C TYR A 11 3.95 24.73 8.11
N SER A 12 4.18 25.84 7.39
CA SER A 12 5.47 26.50 7.17
C SER A 12 5.73 27.65 8.16
N VAL A 13 4.82 27.89 9.11
CA VAL A 13 4.91 28.99 10.09
C VAL A 13 5.72 28.59 11.32
N GLU A 14 5.92 27.29 11.56
CA GLU A 14 6.68 26.80 12.70
C GLU A 14 8.17 26.71 12.35
N ASN A 15 8.98 27.33 13.21
CA ASN A 15 10.44 27.40 13.15
C ASN A 15 11.07 26.09 12.62
N PRO A 16 12.05 26.15 11.71
CA PRO A 16 12.70 24.96 11.12
C PRO A 16 13.66 24.26 12.10
N SER A 17 13.40 24.33 13.41
CA SER A 17 14.16 23.56 14.39
C SER A 17 13.79 22.09 14.23
N PHE A 18 14.58 21.37 13.43
CA PHE A 18 14.53 19.92 13.36
C PHE A 18 14.63 19.37 14.79
N PRO A 19 13.68 18.55 15.26
CA PRO A 19 13.88 17.83 16.50
C PRO A 19 15.16 17.00 16.37
N PRO A 20 16.04 16.95 17.38
CA PRO A 20 17.26 16.17 17.30
C PRO A 20 16.91 14.68 17.12
N PRO A 21 17.76 13.90 16.44
CA PRO A 21 17.51 12.47 16.27
C PRO A 21 17.38 11.78 17.63
N ILE A 22 16.31 11.00 17.79
CA ILE A 22 16.13 10.10 18.94
C ILE A 22 17.25 9.03 18.86
N GLN A 23 18.00 8.83 19.95
CA GLN A 23 19.17 7.94 19.96
C GLN A 23 18.77 6.45 19.87
N GLY A 24 19.43 5.67 19.00
CA GLY A 24 19.26 4.21 18.82
C GLY A 24 19.27 3.76 17.34
N ASP A 25 19.33 2.45 17.05
CA ASP A 25 19.27 1.91 15.66
C ASP A 25 17.94 2.28 14.96
N PHE A 26 16.83 2.23 15.71
CA PHE A 26 15.52 2.74 15.28
C PHE A 26 15.53 4.26 15.04
N GLY A 27 16.46 4.97 15.67
CA GLY A 27 16.68 6.39 15.49
C GLY A 27 17.09 6.75 14.07
N HIS A 28 17.88 5.91 13.39
CA HIS A 28 18.34 6.21 12.03
C HIS A 28 17.21 6.12 10.99
N ARG A 29 16.36 5.07 11.04
CA ARG A 29 15.20 4.93 10.14
C ARG A 29 14.15 6.01 10.41
N ALA A 30 13.83 6.26 11.68
CA ALA A 30 12.89 7.32 12.07
C ALA A 30 13.40 8.72 11.68
N TRP A 31 14.71 8.96 11.76
CA TRP A 31 15.33 10.19 11.30
C TRP A 31 15.29 10.33 9.77
N ALA A 32 15.61 9.26 9.03
CA ALA A 32 15.49 9.25 7.58
C ALA A 32 14.04 9.53 7.13
N PHE A 33 13.07 8.91 7.80
CA PHE A 33 11.65 9.19 7.60
C PHE A 33 11.31 10.66 7.87
N GLN A 34 11.72 11.23 9.02
CA GLN A 34 11.50 12.64 9.33
C GLN A 34 12.04 13.54 8.21
N ARG A 35 13.27 13.31 7.77
CA ARG A 35 13.86 14.11 6.69
C ARG A 35 13.11 13.98 5.37
N ALA A 36 12.68 12.77 5.02
CA ALA A 36 11.91 12.53 3.81
C ALA A 36 10.53 13.20 3.88
N PHE A 37 9.86 13.11 5.04
CA PHE A 37 8.60 13.78 5.31
C PHE A 37 8.74 15.30 5.17
N GLU A 38 9.73 15.91 5.83
CA GLU A 38 9.94 17.35 5.77
C GLU A 38 10.33 17.88 4.38
N GLY A 39 11.00 17.05 3.58
CA GLY A 39 11.37 17.38 2.20
C GLY A 39 10.27 17.11 1.17
N ALA A 40 9.18 16.46 1.55
CA ALA A 40 8.08 16.13 0.64
C ALA A 40 7.19 17.35 0.35
N ARG A 41 6.49 17.32 -0.80
CA ARG A 41 5.48 18.32 -1.11
C ARG A 41 4.37 18.32 -0.06
N GLU A 42 3.77 19.49 0.17
CA GLU A 42 2.73 19.67 1.18
C GLU A 42 1.60 18.65 1.06
N LEU A 43 1.12 18.42 -0.16
CA LEU A 43 0.08 17.45 -0.45
C LEU A 43 0.44 16.02 0.00
N VAL A 44 1.71 15.62 -0.14
CA VAL A 44 2.21 14.30 0.28
C VAL A 44 2.37 14.23 1.80
N ARG A 45 2.87 15.30 2.44
CA ARG A 45 2.88 15.40 3.91
C ARG A 45 1.47 15.23 4.48
N TYR A 46 0.51 15.93 3.88
CA TYR A 46 -0.89 15.84 4.25
C TYR A 46 -1.47 14.43 4.05
N SER A 47 -1.12 13.73 2.97
CA SER A 47 -1.58 12.36 2.74
C SER A 47 -0.97 11.35 3.72
N VAL A 48 0.30 11.54 4.12
CA VAL A 48 0.97 10.73 5.15
C VAL A 48 0.28 10.89 6.50
N LEU A 49 0.02 12.13 6.93
CA LEU A 49 -0.70 12.41 8.18
C LEU A 49 -2.10 11.82 8.20
N ASN A 50 -2.83 11.91 7.08
CA ASN A 50 -4.14 11.27 6.97
C ASN A 50 -4.05 9.75 7.00
N THR A 51 -3.06 9.16 6.33
CA THR A 51 -2.83 7.70 6.32
C THR A 51 -2.58 7.17 7.72
N PHE A 52 -1.75 7.84 8.52
CA PHE A 52 -1.64 7.55 9.95
C PHE A 52 -3.02 7.57 10.63
N ARG A 53 -3.74 8.70 10.51
CA ARG A 53 -5.03 8.91 11.19
C ARG A 53 -6.07 7.83 10.87
N ILE A 54 -6.19 7.42 9.61
CA ILE A 54 -7.28 6.56 9.12
C ILE A 54 -6.91 5.08 9.02
N TRP A 55 -5.70 4.69 9.42
CA TRP A 55 -5.27 3.30 9.36
C TRP A 55 -6.22 2.37 10.13
N GLN A 56 -6.60 1.25 9.50
CA GLN A 56 -7.62 0.36 10.03
C GLN A 56 -7.14 -0.50 11.20
N ALA A 57 -5.91 -1.02 11.13
CA ALA A 57 -5.35 -1.79 12.25
C ALA A 57 -5.25 -0.90 13.50
N ASP A 58 -5.39 -1.50 14.69
CA ASP A 58 -5.26 -0.76 15.93
C ASP A 58 -3.79 -0.35 16.16
N TRP A 59 -3.57 0.88 16.61
CA TRP A 59 -2.23 1.42 16.88
C TRP A 59 -2.33 2.72 17.70
N SER A 60 -1.22 3.15 18.32
CA SER A 60 -1.22 4.15 19.40
C SER A 60 -1.83 5.51 19.06
N PHE A 61 -1.76 5.95 17.80
CA PHE A 61 -2.24 7.27 17.37
C PHE A 61 -3.43 7.19 16.39
N LYS A 62 -4.11 6.05 16.33
CA LYS A 62 -5.28 5.87 15.46
C LYS A 62 -6.35 6.94 15.73
N GLY A 63 -6.87 7.53 14.66
CA GLY A 63 -7.89 8.58 14.72
C GLY A 63 -7.41 9.94 15.23
N GLN A 64 -6.16 10.06 15.66
CA GLN A 64 -5.61 11.30 16.23
C GLN A 64 -5.02 12.19 15.13
N GLN A 65 -5.08 13.51 15.34
CA GLN A 65 -4.24 14.44 14.58
C GLN A 65 -2.84 14.41 15.18
N ILE A 66 -1.84 14.12 14.37
CA ILE A 66 -0.44 14.05 14.80
C ILE A 66 0.21 15.39 14.51
N PRO A 67 0.63 16.15 15.54
CA PRO A 67 1.43 17.35 15.36
C PRO A 67 2.75 17.03 14.66
N ARG A 68 3.28 18.00 13.91
CA ARG A 68 4.50 17.83 13.11
C ARG A 68 5.69 17.40 13.97
N GLU A 69 5.84 18.01 15.14
CA GLU A 69 6.89 17.71 16.11
C GLU A 69 6.84 16.28 16.67
N HIS A 70 5.70 15.60 16.57
CA HIS A 70 5.50 14.23 17.04
C HIS A 70 5.56 13.19 15.91
N ILE A 71 5.81 13.58 14.67
CA ILE A 71 5.73 12.67 13.51
C ILE A 71 6.79 11.56 13.57
N GLN A 72 7.99 11.85 14.09
CA GLN A 72 9.02 10.84 14.33
C GLN A 72 8.55 9.78 15.34
N GLN A 73 7.93 10.21 16.44
CA GLN A 73 7.40 9.30 17.47
C GLN A 73 6.24 8.48 16.92
N ALA A 74 5.31 9.10 16.21
CA ALA A 74 4.18 8.41 15.58
C ALA A 74 4.66 7.33 14.61
N TYR A 75 5.66 7.64 13.79
CA TYR A 75 6.30 6.67 12.90
C TYR A 75 6.95 5.52 13.68
N MET A 76 7.70 5.80 14.75
CA MET A 76 8.32 4.75 15.57
C MET A 76 7.30 3.80 16.25
N SER A 77 6.14 4.32 16.61
CA SER A 77 5.06 3.53 17.21
C SER A 77 4.13 2.87 16.19
N ALA A 78 4.31 3.13 14.89
CA ALA A 78 3.45 2.58 13.85
C ALA A 78 3.79 1.10 13.56
N PRO A 79 2.76 0.27 13.28
CA PRO A 79 2.98 -1.10 12.79
C PRO A 79 3.78 -1.07 11.48
N GLU A 80 4.50 -2.17 11.18
CA GLU A 80 5.41 -2.22 10.03
C GLU A 80 4.70 -1.88 8.71
N ASP A 81 3.51 -2.43 8.46
CA ASP A 81 2.72 -2.15 7.26
C ASP A 81 2.38 -0.67 7.09
N LEU A 82 2.02 0.01 8.19
CA LEU A 82 1.75 1.45 8.16
C LEU A 82 3.04 2.23 7.87
N ARG A 83 4.18 1.82 8.46
CA ARG A 83 5.48 2.41 8.14
C ARG A 83 5.84 2.23 6.66
N MET A 84 5.63 1.03 6.12
CA MET A 84 5.86 0.74 4.71
C MET A 84 4.96 1.57 3.79
N ALA A 85 3.69 1.76 4.15
CA ALA A 85 2.73 2.58 3.41
C ALA A 85 3.19 4.04 3.33
N VAL A 86 3.54 4.67 4.46
CA VAL A 86 3.97 6.08 4.47
C VAL A 86 5.34 6.28 3.83
N GLU A 87 6.27 5.34 4.00
CA GLU A 87 7.55 5.37 3.30
C GLU A 87 7.37 5.26 1.79
N TRP A 88 6.43 4.43 1.33
CA TRP A 88 6.11 4.30 -0.08
C TRP A 88 5.55 5.61 -0.66
N GLN A 89 4.63 6.27 0.05
CA GLN A 89 4.09 7.59 -0.35
C GLN A 89 5.22 8.62 -0.53
N LEU A 90 6.15 8.67 0.43
CA LEU A 90 7.29 9.60 0.38
C LEU A 90 8.27 9.26 -0.73
N ARG A 91 8.61 7.98 -0.88
CA ARG A 91 9.56 7.50 -1.90
C ARG A 91 9.11 7.83 -3.32
N TRP A 92 7.81 7.73 -3.59
CA TRP A 92 7.24 7.94 -4.91
C TRP A 92 6.50 9.26 -5.06
N ASP A 93 6.66 10.19 -4.10
CA ASP A 93 6.01 11.50 -4.08
C ASP A 93 4.50 11.41 -4.41
N THR A 94 3.83 10.40 -3.84
CA THR A 94 2.46 10.03 -4.18
C THR A 94 1.50 10.38 -3.05
N ALA A 95 0.57 11.27 -3.35
CA ALA A 95 -0.52 11.62 -2.46
C ALA A 95 -1.68 10.64 -2.64
N ALA A 96 -1.81 9.68 -1.72
CA ALA A 96 -2.93 8.74 -1.67
C ALA A 96 -3.27 8.40 -0.22
N TRP A 97 -4.55 8.33 0.12
CA TRP A 97 -4.96 7.90 1.45
C TRP A 97 -5.03 6.38 1.50
N MET A 98 -4.31 5.77 2.44
CA MET A 98 -4.30 4.33 2.62
C MET A 98 -4.88 3.98 3.98
N THR A 99 -5.77 2.99 3.99
CA THR A 99 -6.37 2.48 5.23
C THR A 99 -5.77 1.15 5.66
N THR A 100 -5.10 0.44 4.74
CA THR A 100 -4.45 -0.86 4.92
C THR A 100 -3.28 -1.01 3.94
N ASP A 101 -2.40 -2.01 4.15
CA ASP A 101 -1.26 -2.28 3.27
C ASP A 101 -1.69 -2.66 1.84
N PHE A 102 -2.88 -3.26 1.73
CA PHE A 102 -3.56 -3.54 0.49
C PHE A 102 -3.53 -2.34 -0.48
N GLY A 103 -3.82 -1.13 0.01
CA GLY A 103 -3.78 0.09 -0.79
C GLY A 103 -2.39 0.36 -1.38
N ARG A 104 -1.34 0.26 -0.55
CA ARG A 104 0.06 0.41 -0.99
C ARG A 104 0.41 -0.62 -2.05
N ARG A 105 0.05 -1.89 -1.84
CA ARG A 105 0.38 -2.98 -2.77
C ARG A 105 -0.33 -2.80 -4.12
N CYS A 106 -1.57 -2.35 -4.14
CA CYS A 106 -2.25 -2.00 -5.39
C CYS A 106 -1.53 -0.89 -6.14
N HIS A 107 -1.18 0.21 -5.45
CA HIS A 107 -0.45 1.30 -6.09
C HIS A 107 0.91 0.83 -6.62
N GLU A 108 1.64 0.01 -5.87
CA GLU A 108 2.93 -0.55 -6.32
C GLU A 108 2.76 -1.49 -7.53
N HIS A 109 1.72 -2.34 -7.54
CA HIS A 109 1.42 -3.21 -8.68
C HIS A 109 1.23 -2.39 -9.97
N PHE A 110 0.37 -1.37 -9.93
CA PHE A 110 0.12 -0.55 -11.11
C PHE A 110 1.30 0.34 -11.49
N ARG A 111 2.07 0.84 -10.52
CA ARG A 111 3.32 1.56 -10.80
C ARG A 111 4.30 0.67 -11.58
N LYS A 112 4.39 -0.62 -11.21
CA LYS A 112 5.23 -1.59 -11.92
C LYS A 112 4.68 -1.89 -13.32
N GLU A 113 3.38 -2.14 -13.42
CA GLU A 113 2.69 -2.41 -14.69
C GLU A 113 2.86 -1.23 -15.68
N ASP A 114 2.66 0.00 -15.22
CA ASP A 114 2.84 1.24 -16.01
C ASP A 114 4.30 1.44 -16.46
N SER A 115 5.25 0.86 -15.73
CA SER A 115 6.68 0.83 -16.09
C SER A 115 7.03 -0.31 -17.05
N GLY A 116 6.04 -1.10 -17.49
CA GLY A 116 6.23 -2.26 -18.36
C GLY A 116 6.80 -3.50 -17.65
N MET A 117 6.79 -3.52 -16.31
CA MET A 117 7.18 -4.72 -15.56
C MET A 117 6.01 -5.69 -15.49
N GLU A 118 6.22 -6.90 -16.01
CA GLU A 118 5.26 -7.98 -15.90
C GLU A 118 5.23 -8.55 -14.48
N GLN A 119 4.09 -9.11 -14.09
CA GLN A 119 3.98 -9.83 -12.83
C GLN A 119 4.92 -11.03 -12.81
N GLN A 120 5.69 -11.15 -11.74
CA GLN A 120 6.57 -12.29 -11.54
C GLN A 120 5.76 -13.53 -11.15
N ILE A 121 5.97 -14.62 -11.88
CA ILE A 121 5.56 -15.95 -11.44
C ILE A 121 6.65 -16.47 -10.51
N LEU A 122 6.28 -16.71 -9.26
CA LEU A 122 7.20 -17.16 -8.22
C LEU A 122 7.65 -18.61 -8.49
N THR A 123 8.87 -18.93 -8.08
CA THR A 123 9.28 -20.32 -7.89
C THR A 123 8.48 -20.94 -6.74
N MET A 124 8.46 -22.28 -6.64
CA MET A 124 7.73 -22.95 -5.54
C MET A 124 8.24 -22.51 -4.16
N ASP A 125 9.56 -22.39 -3.99
CA ASP A 125 10.16 -21.98 -2.72
C ASP A 125 9.80 -20.54 -2.35
N GLU A 126 9.87 -19.61 -3.32
CA GLU A 126 9.44 -18.23 -3.12
C GLU A 126 7.93 -18.15 -2.81
N PHE A 127 7.10 -18.90 -3.53
CA PHE A 127 5.67 -18.98 -3.28
C PHE A 127 5.36 -19.46 -1.86
N LEU A 128 5.99 -20.54 -1.40
CA LEU A 128 5.76 -21.08 -0.06
C LEU A 128 6.20 -20.11 1.03
N ASN A 129 7.33 -19.43 0.83
CA ASN A 129 7.81 -18.41 1.76
C ASN A 129 6.83 -17.24 1.85
N GLU A 130 6.40 -16.68 0.70
CA GLU A 130 5.42 -15.58 0.68
C GLU A 130 4.08 -16.01 1.27
N TYR A 131 3.60 -17.22 0.94
CA TYR A 131 2.37 -17.79 1.50
C TYR A 131 2.42 -17.90 3.02
N ASP A 132 3.52 -18.41 3.58
CA ASP A 132 3.69 -18.56 5.03
C ASP A 132 3.70 -17.23 5.78
N THR A 133 4.22 -16.19 5.15
CA THR A 133 4.27 -14.84 5.72
C THR A 133 2.99 -14.05 5.51
N ALA A 134 2.10 -14.50 4.62
CA ALA A 134 0.85 -13.81 4.32
C ALA A 134 -0.17 -13.94 5.46
N GLU A 135 -1.05 -12.94 5.56
CA GLU A 135 -2.16 -12.96 6.52
C GLU A 135 -3.08 -14.18 6.28
N PRO A 136 -3.70 -14.75 7.34
CA PRO A 136 -4.55 -15.93 7.22
C PRO A 136 -5.68 -15.78 6.20
N ALA A 137 -6.22 -14.57 6.04
CA ALA A 137 -7.26 -14.29 5.04
C ALA A 137 -6.72 -14.39 3.59
N THR A 138 -5.49 -13.91 3.34
CA THR A 138 -4.82 -14.06 2.04
C THR A 138 -4.48 -15.52 1.78
N GLN A 139 -3.97 -16.25 2.77
CA GLN A 139 -3.73 -17.69 2.67
C GLN A 139 -5.01 -18.44 2.30
N GLN A 140 -6.13 -18.13 2.95
CA GLN A 140 -7.42 -18.75 2.67
C GLN A 140 -7.91 -18.43 1.25
N ALA A 141 -7.76 -17.18 0.78
CA ALA A 141 -8.12 -16.80 -0.59
C ALA A 141 -7.34 -17.61 -1.63
N ILE A 142 -6.06 -17.88 -1.39
CA ILE A 142 -5.22 -18.73 -2.24
C ILE A 142 -5.72 -20.17 -2.24
N LEU A 143 -5.96 -20.77 -1.07
CA LEU A 143 -6.44 -22.15 -0.97
C LEU A 143 -7.76 -22.35 -1.70
N LEU A 144 -8.68 -21.38 -1.62
CA LEU A 144 -9.96 -21.41 -2.32
C LEU A 144 -9.84 -21.12 -3.83
N THR A 145 -8.79 -20.43 -4.26
CA THR A 145 -8.57 -20.10 -5.67
C THR A 145 -8.27 -21.34 -6.51
N PHE A 146 -7.46 -22.29 -6.01
CA PHE A 146 -7.18 -23.54 -6.72
C PHE A 146 -8.44 -24.30 -7.17
N PRO A 147 -9.34 -24.72 -6.26
CA PRO A 147 -10.53 -25.48 -6.64
C PRO A 147 -11.51 -24.65 -7.48
N SER A 148 -11.72 -23.37 -7.12
CA SER A 148 -12.62 -22.49 -7.86
C SER A 148 -12.17 -22.31 -9.32
N TRP A 149 -10.87 -22.12 -9.53
CA TRP A 149 -10.31 -21.99 -10.87
C TRP A 149 -10.47 -23.27 -11.68
N MET A 150 -10.19 -24.43 -11.08
CA MET A 150 -10.27 -25.72 -11.76
C MET A 150 -11.70 -26.09 -12.13
N GLU A 151 -12.66 -25.78 -11.26
CA GLU A 151 -14.08 -25.95 -11.56
C GLU A 151 -14.53 -25.02 -12.69
N THR A 152 -14.26 -23.72 -12.59
CA THR A 152 -14.70 -22.73 -13.59
C THR A 152 -14.06 -22.92 -14.97
N ASN A 153 -12.76 -23.21 -15.04
CA ASN A 153 -12.03 -23.24 -16.32
C ASN A 153 -11.93 -24.64 -16.94
N HIS A 154 -12.09 -25.70 -16.14
CA HIS A 154 -11.89 -27.07 -16.62
C HIS A 154 -13.06 -28.01 -16.29
N GLY A 155 -14.05 -27.58 -15.49
CA GLY A 155 -15.15 -28.43 -15.05
C GLY A 155 -14.70 -29.56 -14.11
N ILE A 156 -13.53 -29.41 -13.48
CA ILE A 156 -12.91 -30.42 -12.63
C ILE A 156 -13.12 -30.05 -11.17
N GLN A 157 -13.71 -30.94 -10.39
CA GLN A 157 -13.70 -30.83 -8.94
C GLN A 157 -12.30 -31.15 -8.43
N TRP A 158 -11.60 -30.12 -7.97
CA TRP A 158 -10.29 -30.24 -7.37
C TRP A 158 -10.41 -30.06 -5.85
N PRO A 159 -9.75 -30.89 -5.02
CA PRO A 159 -9.82 -30.75 -3.58
C PRO A 159 -9.15 -29.45 -3.11
N VAL A 160 -9.72 -28.77 -2.10
CA VAL A 160 -9.07 -27.60 -1.50
C VAL A 160 -7.72 -28.05 -0.93
N PRO A 161 -6.58 -27.48 -1.37
CA PRO A 161 -5.29 -27.78 -0.76
C PRO A 161 -5.26 -27.30 0.70
N ASP A 162 -4.37 -27.88 1.48
CA ASP A 162 -4.05 -27.45 2.83
C ASP A 162 -2.57 -27.04 2.92
N ARG A 163 -2.13 -26.64 4.11
CA ARG A 163 -0.74 -26.23 4.33
C ARG A 163 0.28 -27.29 3.91
N SER A 164 -0.04 -28.58 4.03
CA SER A 164 0.90 -29.67 3.74
C SER A 164 1.11 -29.92 2.25
N ASN A 165 0.14 -29.54 1.40
CA ASN A 165 0.16 -29.86 -0.04
C ASN A 165 0.00 -28.64 -0.97
N VAL A 166 -0.18 -27.41 -0.44
CA VAL A 166 -0.33 -26.19 -1.25
C VAL A 166 0.85 -25.95 -2.21
N GLY A 167 2.08 -26.31 -1.82
CA GLY A 167 3.25 -26.22 -2.71
C GLY A 167 3.14 -27.14 -3.92
N GLN A 168 2.68 -28.38 -3.71
CA GLN A 168 2.46 -29.34 -4.80
C GLN A 168 1.30 -28.90 -5.71
N ALA A 169 0.23 -28.37 -5.12
CA ALA A 169 -0.89 -27.80 -5.87
C ALA A 169 -0.44 -26.62 -6.74
N TYR A 170 0.39 -25.72 -6.18
CA TYR A 170 0.98 -24.62 -6.92
C TYR A 170 1.87 -25.11 -8.05
N GLU A 171 2.78 -26.08 -7.79
CA GLU A 171 3.68 -26.59 -8.81
C GLU A 171 2.95 -27.24 -9.99
N ALA A 172 1.90 -28.01 -9.70
CA ALA A 172 1.04 -28.66 -10.70
C ALA A 172 0.08 -27.70 -11.44
N ALA A 173 -0.10 -26.48 -10.94
CA ALA A 173 -1.02 -25.52 -11.55
C ALA A 173 -0.57 -25.06 -12.93
N THR A 174 -1.57 -24.76 -13.78
CA THR A 174 -1.35 -24.10 -15.07
C THR A 174 -0.76 -22.71 -14.86
N LEU A 175 -0.03 -22.20 -15.87
CA LEU A 175 0.58 -20.87 -15.79
C LEU A 175 -0.44 -19.75 -15.45
N PRO A 176 -1.66 -19.72 -16.02
CA PRO A 176 -2.67 -18.73 -15.62
C PRO A 176 -3.09 -18.81 -14.16
N LEU A 177 -3.24 -20.02 -13.60
CA LEU A 177 -3.56 -20.21 -12.18
C LEU A 177 -2.39 -19.81 -11.27
N LYS A 178 -1.15 -20.11 -11.67
CA LYS A 178 0.04 -19.59 -10.96
C LYS A 178 0.03 -18.05 -10.94
N GLY A 179 -0.27 -17.42 -12.07
CA GLY A 179 -0.45 -15.97 -12.15
C GLY A 179 -1.54 -15.45 -11.22
N ALA A 180 -2.71 -16.11 -11.16
CA ALA A 180 -3.78 -15.74 -10.25
C ALA A 180 -3.36 -15.77 -8.78
N VAL A 181 -2.69 -16.86 -8.36
CA VAL A 181 -2.21 -17.02 -6.99
C VAL A 181 -1.10 -16.02 -6.66
N CYS A 182 -0.16 -15.79 -7.57
CA CYS A 182 0.87 -14.77 -7.42
C CYS A 182 0.28 -13.36 -7.33
N PHE A 183 -0.78 -13.07 -8.09
CA PHE A 183 -1.50 -11.80 -8.00
C PHE A 183 -2.15 -11.62 -6.63
N ILE A 184 -2.83 -12.64 -6.10
CA ILE A 184 -3.42 -12.59 -4.75
C ILE A 184 -2.36 -12.29 -3.70
N LEU A 185 -1.20 -12.97 -3.75
CA LEU A 185 -0.07 -12.71 -2.84
C LEU A 185 0.49 -11.30 -3.00
N GLU A 186 0.70 -10.86 -4.24
CA GLU A 186 1.30 -9.57 -4.54
C GLU A 186 0.50 -8.43 -3.91
N ILE A 187 -0.84 -8.48 -4.04
CA ILE A 187 -1.72 -7.42 -3.53
C ILE A 187 -2.33 -7.70 -2.16
N CYS A 188 -2.06 -8.86 -1.54
CA CYS A 188 -2.77 -9.35 -0.33
C CYS A 188 -4.30 -9.31 -0.51
N PHE A 189 -4.80 -9.98 -1.55
CA PHE A 189 -6.24 -10.03 -1.79
C PHE A 189 -6.93 -11.01 -0.84
N GLU A 190 -7.85 -10.50 -0.02
CA GLU A 190 -8.47 -11.26 1.09
C GLU A 190 -9.96 -11.57 0.91
N PHE A 191 -10.61 -11.00 -0.11
CA PHE A 191 -12.08 -10.95 -0.14
C PHE A 191 -12.74 -12.21 -0.72
N MET A 192 -12.21 -12.76 -1.82
CA MET A 192 -12.81 -13.89 -2.54
C MET A 192 -11.73 -14.71 -3.25
N PRO A 193 -11.95 -16.00 -3.55
CA PRO A 193 -11.13 -16.70 -4.52
C PRO A 193 -11.24 -16.02 -5.89
N LEU A 194 -10.18 -16.10 -6.70
CA LEU A 194 -10.23 -15.68 -8.10
C LEU A 194 -10.40 -16.92 -8.96
N ASP A 195 -11.50 -17.01 -9.70
CA ASP A 195 -11.85 -18.24 -10.42
C ASP A 195 -11.48 -18.22 -11.90
N SER A 196 -11.05 -17.07 -12.42
CA SER A 196 -10.75 -16.91 -13.84
C SER A 196 -9.90 -15.66 -14.10
N ALA A 197 -9.25 -15.63 -15.26
CA ALA A 197 -8.50 -14.46 -15.72
C ALA A 197 -9.40 -13.21 -15.83
N ARG A 198 -10.67 -13.40 -16.19
CA ARG A 198 -11.66 -12.32 -16.26
C ARG A 198 -11.91 -11.69 -14.88
N GLU A 199 -11.91 -12.47 -13.82
CA GLU A 199 -12.04 -11.94 -12.46
C GLU A 199 -10.82 -11.14 -12.04
N ILE A 200 -9.61 -11.61 -12.37
CA ILE A 200 -8.38 -10.85 -12.18
C ILE A 200 -8.49 -9.48 -12.87
N ASP A 201 -8.91 -9.45 -14.14
CA ASP A 201 -9.08 -8.21 -14.90
C ASP A 201 -10.12 -7.27 -14.28
N ARG A 202 -11.22 -7.81 -13.75
CA ARG A 202 -12.23 -7.02 -13.02
C ARG A 202 -11.66 -6.41 -11.76
N VAL A 203 -10.92 -7.20 -10.99
CA VAL A 203 -10.25 -6.77 -9.75
C VAL A 203 -9.23 -5.68 -10.06
N LYS A 204 -8.38 -5.88 -11.09
CA LYS A 204 -7.46 -4.86 -11.60
C LYS A 204 -8.20 -3.59 -12.02
N THR A 205 -9.28 -3.70 -12.78
CA THR A 205 -10.08 -2.55 -13.22
C THR A 205 -10.61 -1.75 -12.04
N ARG A 206 -11.18 -2.44 -11.03
CA ARG A 206 -11.70 -1.82 -9.81
C ARG A 206 -10.61 -1.07 -9.06
N TYR A 207 -9.41 -1.64 -8.94
CA TYR A 207 -8.32 -0.97 -8.24
C TYR A 207 -7.67 0.15 -9.04
N ARG A 208 -7.65 0.06 -10.37
CA ARG A 208 -7.23 1.18 -11.22
C ARG A 208 -8.20 2.36 -11.11
N GLN A 209 -9.51 2.09 -10.95
CA GLN A 209 -10.50 3.12 -10.64
C GLN A 209 -10.25 3.76 -9.27
N MET A 210 -9.97 2.95 -8.24
CA MET A 210 -9.61 3.47 -6.91
C MET A 210 -8.37 4.37 -6.97
N ILE A 211 -7.30 3.94 -7.67
CA ILE A 211 -6.08 4.74 -7.84
C ILE A 211 -6.38 6.04 -8.58
N THR A 212 -7.17 5.98 -9.65
CA THR A 212 -7.60 7.17 -10.38
C THR A 212 -8.39 8.12 -9.47
N SER A 213 -9.28 7.60 -8.61
CA SER A 213 -10.01 8.41 -7.62
C SER A 213 -9.06 9.13 -6.69
N HIS A 214 -8.08 8.41 -6.11
CA HIS A 214 -7.08 9.02 -5.24
C HIS A 214 -6.30 10.13 -5.96
N GLN A 215 -5.95 9.94 -7.23
CA GLN A 215 -5.25 10.97 -8.01
C GLN A 215 -6.12 12.20 -8.27
N VAL A 216 -7.41 12.02 -8.53
CA VAL A 216 -8.37 13.13 -8.72
C VAL A 216 -8.55 13.89 -7.40
N GLU A 217 -8.82 13.18 -6.30
CA GLU A 217 -8.94 13.76 -4.96
C GLU A 217 -7.68 14.56 -4.57
N ALA A 218 -6.50 14.00 -4.83
CA ALA A 218 -5.23 14.69 -4.57
C ALA A 218 -5.12 16.00 -5.37
N ARG A 219 -5.54 16.03 -6.64
CA ARG A 219 -5.56 17.27 -7.45
C ARG A 219 -6.57 18.29 -6.93
N GLU A 220 -7.74 17.84 -6.50
CA GLU A 220 -8.75 18.72 -5.91
C GLU A 220 -8.25 19.35 -4.60
N TRP A 221 -7.55 18.58 -3.76
CA TRP A 221 -6.94 19.10 -2.56
C TRP A 221 -5.81 20.07 -2.86
N ASP A 222 -4.96 19.77 -3.84
CA ASP A 222 -3.89 20.68 -4.26
C ASP A 222 -4.46 22.03 -4.71
N ALA A 223 -5.47 22.00 -5.59
CA ALA A 223 -6.15 23.19 -6.05
C ALA A 223 -6.81 23.98 -4.91
N LYS A 224 -7.45 23.28 -3.95
CA LYS A 224 -8.06 23.90 -2.77
C LYS A 224 -7.02 24.52 -1.85
N GLY A 225 -5.89 23.84 -1.64
CA GLY A 225 -4.78 24.36 -0.85
C GLY A 225 -4.20 25.63 -1.44
N GLN A 226 -3.93 25.62 -2.76
CA GLN A 226 -3.46 26.79 -3.50
C GLN A 226 -4.46 27.95 -3.43
N ALA A 227 -5.75 27.69 -3.64
CA ALA A 227 -6.79 28.71 -3.58
C ALA A 227 -6.92 29.36 -2.18
N LEU A 228 -6.67 28.58 -1.13
CA LEU A 228 -6.71 29.06 0.25
C LEU A 228 -5.37 29.66 0.71
N GLY A 229 -4.34 29.66 -0.15
CA GLY A 229 -2.98 30.06 0.22
C GLY A 229 -2.45 29.21 1.36
N LEU A 230 -2.78 27.90 1.37
CA LEU A 230 -2.27 26.92 2.33
C LEU A 230 -0.94 26.31 1.88
N TRP A 231 -0.62 26.38 0.57
CA TRP A 231 0.66 26.10 -0.10
C TRP A 231 0.65 26.67 -1.52
#